data_AF-A0A6F8Y6C2-F1
#
_entry.id   AF-A0A6F8Y6C2-F1
#
_cell.length_a   1.000
_cell.length_b   1.000
_cell.length_c   1.000
_cell.angle_alpha   90.00
_cell.angle_beta   90.00
_cell.angle_gamma   90.00
#
_symmetry.space_group_name_H-M   'P 1'
#
loop_
_entity.id
_entity.type
_entity.pdbx_description
1 polymer ?
#
loop_
_entity_poly.entity_id
_entity_poly.type
_entity_poly.pdbx_seq_one_letter_code
_entity_poly.pdbx_strand_id
1 'polypeptide(L)'
;MSRRGRVTVGVLIGVFLLFTLMGWAVEVWTDWLWFDEVDYTQVYTGVLTTRILLFFAIGLAMAVVVGGNLYLAYRLRPLLRPHSAEQATLERYRMVLTPASAPGSRCFP
;
A
#
# COMPACT_ATOMS: atom_id res chain seq x y z
N MET A 1 -9.95 6.49 -14.41
CA MET A 1 -8.62 6.64 -15.03
C MET A 1 -8.64 6.05 -16.44
N SER A 2 -8.37 6.88 -17.47
CA SER A 2 -8.25 6.39 -18.85
C SER A 2 -7.13 5.33 -18.93
N ARG A 3 -7.33 4.29 -19.75
CA ARG A 3 -6.34 3.19 -19.92
C ARG A 3 -4.94 3.72 -20.26
N ARG A 4 -4.90 4.83 -21.01
CA ARG A 4 -3.69 5.58 -21.37
C ARG A 4 -3.02 6.25 -20.17
N GLY A 5 -3.79 6.86 -19.27
CA GLY A 5 -3.26 7.50 -18.06
C GLY A 5 -2.55 6.53 -17.11
N ARG A 6 -3.03 5.29 -16.97
CA ARG A 6 -2.35 4.27 -16.15
C ARG A 6 -1.01 3.85 -16.74
N VAL A 7 -0.92 3.74 -18.07
CA VAL A 7 0.32 3.40 -18.77
C VAL A 7 1.34 4.52 -18.62
N THR A 8 0.94 5.77 -18.84
CA THR A 8 1.83 6.94 -18.66
C THR A 8 2.36 7.03 -17.22
N VAL A 9 1.52 6.83 -16.21
CA VAL A 9 1.95 6.81 -14.81
C VAL A 9 2.93 5.66 -14.54
N GLY A 10 2.65 4.46 -15.05
CA GLY A 10 3.57 3.31 -14.90
C GLY A 10 4.93 3.57 -15.54
N VAL A 11 4.96 4.16 -16.73
CA VAL A 11 6.21 4.53 -17.42
C VAL A 11 6.97 5.58 -16.62
N LEU A 12 6.31 6.63 -16.12
CA LEU A 12 6.96 7.66 -15.31
C LEU A 12 7.57 7.08 -14.03
N ILE A 13 6.86 6.20 -13.33
CA ILE A 13 7.39 5.50 -12.16
C ILE A 13 8.60 4.64 -12.54
N GLY A 14 8.51 3.90 -13.65
CA GLY A 14 9.62 3.08 -14.14
C GLY A 14 10.87 3.90 -14.45
N VAL A 15 10.71 5.03 -15.15
CA VAL A 15 11.83 5.95 -15.46
C VAL A 15 12.41 6.55 -14.19
N PHE A 16 11.55 7.00 -13.25
CA PHE A 16 12.01 7.53 -11.96
C PHE A 16 12.81 6.51 -11.16
N LEU A 17 12.33 5.27 -11.07
CA LEU A 17 13.05 4.18 -10.40
C LEU A 17 14.37 3.87 -11.10
N LEU A 18 14.39 3.83 -12.43
CA LEU A 18 15.61 3.59 -13.20
C LEU A 18 16.69 4.63 -12.89
N PHE A 19 16.35 5.93 -12.92
CA PHE A 19 17.29 6.99 -12.60
C PHE A 19 17.78 6.93 -11.16
N THR A 20 16.87 6.65 -10.22
CA THR A 20 17.22 6.54 -8.79
C THR A 20 18.18 5.38 -8.53
N LEU A 21 17.89 4.20 -9.11
CA LEU A 21 18.74 3.02 -8.98
C LEU A 21 20.10 3.22 -9.63
N MET A 22 20.14 3.89 -10.80
CA MET A 22 21.40 4.20 -11.47
C MET A 22 22.28 5.12 -10.62
N GLY A 23 21.73 6.18 -10.04
CA GLY A 23 22.47 7.09 -9.17
C GLY A 23 23.05 6.37 -7.95
N TRP A 24 22.23 5.54 -7.30
CA TRP A 24 22.66 4.73 -6.16
C TRP A 24 23.76 3.73 -6.54
N ALA A 25 23.67 3.10 -7.71
CA ALA A 25 24.68 2.15 -8.17
C ALA A 25 26.03 2.82 -8.44
N VAL A 26 26.03 4.04 -8.98
CA VAL A 26 27.27 4.82 -9.19
C VAL A 26 27.93 5.15 -7.86
N GLU A 27 27.17 5.63 -6.87
CA GLU A 27 27.68 5.95 -5.53
C GLU A 27 28.33 4.71 -4.88
N VAL A 28 27.63 3.57 -4.87
CA VAL A 28 28.13 2.31 -4.30
C VAL A 28 29.40 1.83 -5.01
N TRP A 29 29.48 1.99 -6.34
CA TRP A 29 30.63 1.59 -7.13
C TRP A 29 31.84 2.50 -6.88
N THR A 30 31.62 3.82 -6.84
CA THR A 30 32.66 4.81 -6.58
C THR A 30 33.24 4.63 -5.18
N ASP A 31 32.40 4.45 -4.16
CA ASP A 31 32.86 4.19 -2.80
C ASP A 31 33.68 2.90 -2.74
N TRP A 32 33.21 1.83 -3.39
CA TRP A 32 33.91 0.55 -3.40
C TRP A 32 35.33 0.65 -4.00
N LEU A 33 35.47 1.33 -5.14
CA LEU A 33 36.77 1.55 -5.78
C LEU A 33 37.71 2.36 -4.88
N TRP A 34 37.19 3.39 -4.21
CA TRP A 34 37.97 4.20 -3.28
C TRP A 34 38.44 3.38 -2.07
N PHE A 35 37.57 2.56 -1.48
CA PHE A 35 37.93 1.72 -0.34
C PHE A 35 38.93 0.61 -0.70
N ASP A 36 38.93 0.15 -1.95
CA ASP A 36 39.91 -0.80 -2.49
C ASP A 36 41.32 -0.17 -2.55
N GLU A 37 41.41 1.10 -2.98
CA GLU A 37 42.68 1.84 -3.04
C GLU A 37 43.30 2.14 -1.67
N VAL A 38 42.49 2.16 -0.60
CA VAL A 38 42.96 2.41 0.77
C VAL A 38 43.07 1.10 1.58
N ASP A 39 42.86 -0.08 0.98
CA ASP A 39 42.93 -1.40 1.63
C ASP A 39 41.92 -1.59 2.81
N TYR A 40 40.86 -0.78 2.89
CA TYR A 40 39.84 -0.81 3.94
C TYR A 40 38.47 -1.39 3.48
N THR A 41 38.47 -2.22 2.45
CA THR A 41 37.27 -2.83 1.85
C THR A 41 36.41 -3.61 2.87
N GLN A 42 37.01 -4.13 3.95
CA GLN A 42 36.30 -4.85 5.02
C GLN A 42 35.33 -3.94 5.82
N VAL A 43 35.63 -2.65 5.99
CA VAL A 43 34.77 -1.73 6.74
C VAL A 43 33.55 -1.36 5.90
N TYR A 44 33.76 -1.04 4.62
CA TYR A 44 32.69 -0.69 3.69
C TYR A 44 31.67 -1.84 3.55
N THR A 45 32.17 -3.05 3.30
CA THR A 45 31.32 -4.25 3.21
C THR A 45 30.60 -4.52 4.53
N GLY A 46 31.25 -4.32 5.68
CA GLY A 46 30.63 -4.43 7.00
C GLY A 46 29.45 -3.47 7.17
N VAL A 47 29.66 -2.17 6.94
CA VAL A 47 28.62 -1.14 7.07
C VAL A 47 27.46 -1.39 6.10
N LEU A 48 27.75 -1.71 4.84
CA LEU A 48 26.75 -2.01 3.83
C LEU A 48 25.88 -3.22 4.24
N THR A 49 26.54 -4.30 4.70
CA THR A 49 25.86 -5.52 5.11
C THR A 49 24.96 -5.27 6.33
N THR A 50 25.45 -4.54 7.35
CA THR A 50 24.64 -4.21 8.53
C THR A 50 23.43 -3.36 8.18
N ARG A 51 23.59 -2.35 7.31
CA ARG A 51 22.48 -1.50 6.86
C ARG A 51 21.40 -2.31 6.14
N ILE A 52 21.82 -3.16 5.20
CA ILE A 52 20.91 -4.05 4.44
C ILE A 52 20.20 -5.01 5.41
N LEU A 53 20.95 -5.64 6.31
CA LEU A 53 20.42 -6.59 7.27
C LEU A 53 19.37 -5.93 8.19
N LEU A 54 19.66 -4.75 8.74
CA LEU A 54 18.71 -4.02 9.58
C LEU A 54 17.45 -3.61 8.80
N PHE A 55 17.61 -3.14 7.56
CA PHE A 55 16.47 -2.79 6.71
C PHE A 55 15.53 -3.98 6.50
N PHE A 56 16.09 -5.14 6.13
CA PHE A 56 15.29 -6.35 5.93
C PHE A 56 14.75 -6.92 7.24
N ALA A 57 15.52 -6.93 8.31
CA ALA A 57 15.08 -7.45 9.60
C ALA A 57 13.87 -6.66 10.13
N ILE A 58 13.97 -5.33 10.19
CA ILE A 58 12.89 -4.47 10.67
C ILE A 58 11.73 -4.43 9.67
N GLY A 59 12.04 -4.32 8.37
CA GLY A 59 11.02 -4.30 7.32
C GLY A 59 10.18 -5.57 7.29
N LEU A 60 10.82 -6.75 7.39
CA LEU A 60 10.14 -8.04 7.45
C LEU A 60 9.35 -8.17 8.75
N ALA A 61 9.93 -7.80 9.90
CA ALA A 61 9.21 -7.81 11.17
C ALA A 61 7.93 -6.97 11.09
N MET A 62 8.02 -5.75 10.55
CA MET A 62 6.86 -4.89 10.35
C MET A 62 5.85 -5.48 9.35
N ALA A 63 6.33 -6.05 8.24
CA ALA A 63 5.48 -6.70 7.25
C ALA A 63 4.71 -7.89 7.84
N VAL A 64 5.35 -8.69 8.71
CA VAL A 64 4.71 -9.78 9.45
C VAL A 64 3.68 -9.23 10.42
N VAL A 65 4.00 -8.19 11.19
CA VAL A 65 3.06 -7.58 12.14
C VAL A 65 1.83 -7.02 11.43
N VAL A 66 2.02 -6.23 10.37
CA VAL A 66 0.92 -5.61 9.61
C VAL A 66 0.16 -6.67 8.81
N GLY A 67 0.85 -7.55 8.09
CA GLY A 67 0.24 -8.63 7.31
C GLY A 67 -0.52 -9.60 8.20
N GLY A 68 0.03 -9.93 9.37
CA GLY A 68 -0.63 -10.71 10.41
C GLY A 68 -1.90 -10.04 10.92
N ASN A 69 -1.83 -8.74 11.28
CA ASN A 69 -3.01 -7.96 11.67
C ASN A 69 -4.08 -7.96 10.57
N LEU A 70 -3.68 -7.74 9.33
CA LEU A 70 -4.60 -7.67 8.20
C LEU A 70 -5.24 -9.04 7.95
N TYR A 71 -4.46 -10.12 7.99
CA TYR A 71 -4.93 -11.50 7.87
C TYR A 71 -5.93 -11.84 8.97
N LEU A 72 -5.60 -11.49 10.22
CA LEU A 72 -6.48 -11.73 11.37
C LEU A 72 -7.78 -10.94 11.22
N ALA A 73 -7.70 -9.66 10.83
CA ALA A 73 -8.86 -8.84 10.55
C ALA A 73 -9.71 -9.42 9.41
N TYR A 74 -9.11 -9.94 8.34
CA TYR A 74 -9.81 -10.62 7.24
C TYR A 74 -10.50 -11.91 7.69
N ARG A 75 -9.82 -12.71 8.53
CA ARG A 75 -10.36 -13.96 9.03
C ARG A 75 -11.48 -13.74 10.05
N LEU A 76 -11.36 -12.71 10.88
CA LEU A 76 -12.32 -12.36 11.92
C LEU A 76 -13.45 -11.44 11.44
N ARG A 77 -13.51 -11.11 10.14
CA ARG A 77 -14.62 -10.29 9.61
C ARG A 77 -15.95 -10.96 9.94
N PRO A 78 -16.79 -10.37 10.82
CA PRO A 78 -18.09 -10.91 11.11
C PRO A 78 -18.97 -10.77 9.85
N LEU A 79 -19.53 -11.89 9.37
CA LEU A 79 -20.45 -11.90 8.22
C LEU A 79 -21.75 -11.13 8.51
N LEU A 80 -22.10 -10.98 9.78
CA LEU A 80 -23.13 -10.08 10.27
C LEU A 80 -22.47 -8.78 10.70
N ARG A 81 -22.72 -7.68 9.97
CA ARG A 81 -22.66 -6.36 10.62
C ARG A 81 -23.60 -6.45 11.82
N PRO A 82 -23.16 -6.23 13.07
CA PRO A 82 -24.11 -5.97 14.12
C PRO A 82 -24.90 -4.77 13.64
N HIS A 83 -26.19 -4.95 13.31
CA HIS A 83 -27.09 -3.82 13.24
C HIS A 83 -26.99 -3.22 14.64
N SER A 84 -26.28 -2.10 14.78
CA SER A 84 -26.30 -1.41 16.06
C SER A 84 -27.77 -1.14 16.38
N ALA A 85 -28.17 -1.20 17.65
CA ALA A 85 -29.57 -0.96 18.01
C ALA A 85 -30.08 0.37 17.41
N GLU A 86 -29.18 1.35 17.29
CA GLU A 86 -29.42 2.62 16.59
C GLU A 86 -29.61 2.46 15.07
N GLN A 87 -28.82 1.64 14.38
CA GLN A 87 -28.99 1.35 12.95
C GLN A 87 -30.31 0.61 12.66
N ALA A 88 -30.70 -0.37 13.48
CA ALA A 88 -31.98 -1.05 13.35
C ALA A 88 -33.16 -0.09 13.55
N THR A 89 -33.02 0.84 14.50
CA THR A 89 -34.03 1.89 14.76
C THR A 89 -34.07 2.90 13.61
N LEU A 90 -32.92 3.31 13.07
CA LEU A 90 -32.81 4.19 11.89
C LEU A 90 -33.36 3.55 10.62
N GLU A 91 -33.14 2.25 10.40
CA GLU A 91 -33.77 1.49 9.31
C GLU A 91 -35.29 1.48 9.46
N ARG A 92 -35.80 1.34 10.70
CA ARG A 92 -37.23 1.45 11.00
C ARG A 92 -37.77 2.85 10.70
N TYR A 93 -37.02 3.89 11.05
CA TYR A 93 -37.37 5.26 10.68
C TYR A 93 -37.30 5.48 9.15
N ARG A 94 -36.29 4.96 8.44
CA ARG A 94 -36.23 5.03 6.98
C ARG A 94 -37.39 4.31 6.32
N MET A 95 -37.83 3.17 6.84
CA MET A 95 -39.01 2.47 6.31
C MET A 95 -40.31 3.28 6.49
N VAL A 96 -40.40 4.10 7.54
CA VAL A 96 -41.54 5.00 7.77
C VAL A 96 -41.41 6.31 6.97
N LEU A 97 -40.18 6.81 6.83
CA LEU A 97 -39.87 8.11 6.21
C LEU A 97 -39.64 8.03 4.70
N THR A 98 -39.33 6.87 4.13
CA THR A 98 -39.30 6.68 2.67
C THR A 98 -40.76 6.56 2.25
N PRO A 99 -41.39 7.63 1.76
CA PRO A 99 -42.73 7.51 1.23
C PRO A 99 -42.59 6.59 0.03
N ALA A 100 -43.46 5.58 -0.09
CA ALA A 100 -43.61 4.86 -1.34
C ALA A 100 -43.70 5.93 -2.44
N SER A 101 -42.68 5.98 -3.30
CA SER A 101 -42.70 6.78 -4.51
C SER A 101 -44.07 6.59 -5.15
N ALA A 102 -44.78 7.70 -5.29
CA ALA A 102 -46.18 7.77 -5.69
C ALA A 102 -46.55 6.71 -6.74
N PRO A 103 -47.64 5.94 -6.56
CA PRO A 103 -48.24 5.23 -7.66
C PRO A 103 -48.88 6.28 -8.57
N GLY A 104 -48.28 6.53 -9.73
CA GLY A 104 -48.95 7.30 -10.78
C GLY A 104 -48.11 8.41 -11.38
N SER A 105 -47.59 8.14 -12.58
CA SER A 105 -47.66 9.02 -13.77
C SER A 105 -46.59 8.62 -14.79
N ARG A 106 -46.77 7.45 -15.41
CA ARG A 106 -46.28 7.20 -16.77
C ARG A 106 -47.42 6.66 -17.62
N CYS A 107 -48.41 7.52 -17.86
CA CYS A 107 -49.02 7.59 -19.18
C CYS A 107 -48.24 8.68 -19.92
N PHE A 108 -47.34 8.28 -20.80
CA PHE A 108 -46.81 9.14 -21.87
C PHE A 108 -47.19 8.43 -23.18
N PRO A 109 -47.64 9.19 -24.21
CA PRO A 109 -48.39 8.69 -25.36
C PRO A 109 -47.63 7.72 -26.26
#